data_AF-A0A926AHF0-F1
#
_entry.id   AF-A0A926AHF0-F1
#
_cell.length_a   1.000
_cell.length_b   1.000
_cell.length_c   1.000
_cell.angle_alpha   90.00
_cell.angle_beta   90.00
_cell.angle_gamma   90.00
#
_symmetry.space_group_name_H-M   'P 1'
#
loop_
_entity.id
_entity.type
_entity.pdbx_description
1 polymer ?
#
loop_
_entity_poly.entity_id
_entity_poly.type
_entity_poly.pdbx_seq_one_letter_code
_entity_poly.pdbx_strand_id
1 'polypeptide(L)'
;MKQNNINKITFAGVAVAGLLIVGCQTDQSSVTDFFPDDEARSTQNFMTAQAAAGARADATLQPMHFDGDHLNSLGESKLDLLLKDDDTSNMVVVYMNVPADDENLKVRRDAVVTYFEDRGVSKDSIEFKAGGNPAQTSLAAEHLGRISKT
;
A
#
# COMPACT_ATOMS: atom_id res chain seq x y z
N MET A 1 -81.79 11.03 -32.23
CA MET A 1 -81.70 12.50 -32.08
C MET A 1 -80.36 12.81 -31.43
N LYS A 2 -79.45 13.66 -31.90
CA LYS A 2 -79.51 14.73 -32.89
C LYS A 2 -78.05 15.12 -33.26
N GLN A 3 -77.79 15.17 -34.57
CA GLN A 3 -76.74 15.82 -35.37
C GLN A 3 -75.69 16.81 -34.77
N ASN A 4 -74.50 16.79 -35.42
CA ASN A 4 -73.73 17.94 -35.95
C ASN A 4 -72.94 18.85 -34.97
N ASN A 5 -71.80 19.47 -35.29
CA ASN A 5 -71.15 19.81 -36.57
C ASN A 5 -69.65 20.14 -36.38
N ILE A 6 -68.96 20.12 -37.52
CA ILE A 6 -67.57 20.50 -37.82
C ILE A 6 -67.25 21.95 -37.42
N ASN A 7 -66.01 22.24 -37.01
CA ASN A 7 -65.34 23.52 -37.35
C ASN A 7 -63.82 23.34 -37.49
N LYS A 8 -63.34 23.51 -38.73
CA LYS A 8 -61.93 23.68 -39.08
C LYS A 8 -61.56 25.14 -38.76
N ILE A 9 -60.51 25.34 -37.97
CA ILE A 9 -59.87 26.65 -37.85
C ILE A 9 -58.37 26.44 -38.06
N THR A 10 -57.95 26.74 -39.29
CA THR A 10 -56.56 26.95 -39.68
C THR A 10 -56.13 28.30 -39.11
N PHE A 11 -55.14 28.33 -38.22
CA PHE A 11 -54.33 29.53 -37.97
C PHE A 11 -52.85 29.18 -38.07
N ALA A 12 -52.21 29.87 -39.00
CA ALA A 12 -50.79 29.80 -39.26
C ALA A 12 -50.01 30.58 -38.19
N GLY A 13 -48.87 30.01 -37.80
CA GLY A 13 -47.68 30.74 -37.38
C GLY A 13 -47.61 31.18 -35.92
N VAL A 14 -46.65 30.62 -35.18
CA VAL A 14 -45.57 31.37 -34.50
C VAL A 14 -44.39 30.41 -34.32
N ALA A 15 -43.21 30.84 -34.75
CA ALA A 15 -41.94 30.15 -34.60
C ALA A 15 -41.54 30.03 -33.12
N VAL A 16 -41.18 28.82 -32.69
CA VAL A 16 -40.41 28.62 -31.47
C VAL A 16 -39.07 28.02 -31.89
N ALA A 17 -38.07 28.89 -31.92
CA ALA A 17 -36.68 28.51 -31.94
C ALA A 17 -36.37 27.70 -30.66
N GLY A 18 -35.84 26.49 -30.82
CA GLY A 18 -35.40 25.71 -29.68
C GLY A 18 -34.90 24.33 -30.12
N LEU A 19 -33.69 24.00 -29.66
CA LEU A 19 -32.98 22.71 -29.78
C LEU A 19 -32.26 22.55 -31.14
N LEU A 20 -30.95 22.27 -31.19
CA LEU A 20 -30.24 21.24 -30.43
C LEU A 20 -28.80 21.68 -30.16
N ILE A 21 -28.48 21.97 -28.89
CA ILE A 21 -27.09 21.85 -28.42
C ILE A 21 -26.91 20.35 -28.21
N VAL A 22 -26.42 19.63 -29.22
CA VAL A 22 -25.88 18.28 -29.04
C VAL A 22 -24.55 18.45 -28.30
N GLY A 23 -24.65 18.75 -27.01
CA GLY A 23 -23.54 18.52 -26.10
C GLY A 23 -23.42 17.02 -25.97
N CYS A 24 -22.32 16.45 -26.48
CA CYS A 24 -21.90 15.11 -26.10
C CYS A 24 -21.78 15.08 -24.57
N GLN A 25 -22.83 14.63 -23.90
CA GLN A 25 -22.71 14.08 -22.55
C GLN A 25 -21.91 12.79 -22.73
N THR A 26 -20.59 12.92 -22.63
CA THR A 26 -19.73 11.75 -22.44
C THR A 26 -20.13 11.12 -21.13
N ASP A 27 -20.85 10.02 -21.25
CA ASP A 27 -21.24 9.14 -20.17
C ASP A 27 -19.97 8.58 -19.50
N GLN A 28 -19.53 9.24 -18.42
CA GLN A 28 -18.35 8.81 -17.65
C GLN A 28 -18.62 7.53 -16.84
N SER A 29 -19.86 7.01 -16.84
CA SER A 29 -20.22 5.74 -16.20
C SER A 29 -19.37 4.57 -16.72
N SER A 30 -18.97 4.62 -18.00
CA SER A 30 -18.13 3.59 -18.63
C SER A 30 -16.69 3.54 -18.11
N VAL A 31 -16.17 4.61 -17.50
CA VAL A 31 -14.79 4.64 -16.97
C VAL A 31 -14.73 4.06 -15.56
N THR A 32 -15.77 4.29 -14.75
CA THR A 32 -15.89 3.72 -13.40
C THR A 32 -16.23 2.23 -13.42
N ASP A 33 -16.94 1.74 -14.44
CA ASP A 33 -17.28 0.31 -14.59
C ASP A 33 -16.12 -0.53 -15.17
N PHE A 34 -15.15 0.11 -15.84
CA PHE A 34 -13.99 -0.59 -16.43
C PHE A 34 -12.93 -0.97 -15.40
N PHE A 35 -12.90 -0.28 -14.26
CA PHE A 35 -12.02 -0.56 -13.14
C PHE A 35 -12.83 -0.54 -11.84
N PRO A 36 -13.54 -1.63 -11.51
CA PRO A 36 -14.25 -1.71 -10.23
C PRO A 36 -13.26 -1.46 -9.09
N ASP A 37 -13.60 -0.51 -8.21
CA ASP A 37 -12.75 -0.08 -7.10
C ASP A 37 -12.61 -1.14 -5.99
N ASP A 38 -13.44 -2.19 -6.05
CA ASP A 38 -13.61 -3.17 -4.97
C ASP A 38 -12.56 -4.29 -4.97
N GLU A 39 -11.74 -4.41 -6.02
CA GLU A 39 -10.66 -5.41 -6.12
C GLU A 39 -9.28 -4.76 -6.24
N ALA A 40 -8.34 -5.25 -5.41
CA ALA A 40 -6.94 -4.87 -5.53
C ALA A 40 -6.41 -5.28 -6.91
N ARG A 41 -6.03 -4.28 -7.71
CA ARG A 41 -5.56 -4.47 -9.09
C ARG A 41 -4.44 -5.51 -9.13
N SER A 42 -4.41 -6.34 -10.18
CA SER A 42 -3.38 -7.37 -10.36
C SER A 42 -1.95 -6.81 -10.25
N THR A 43 -1.72 -5.60 -10.76
CA THR A 43 -0.45 -4.87 -10.62
C THR A 43 -0.15 -4.52 -9.17
N GLN A 44 -1.13 -4.06 -8.39
CA GLN A 44 -0.95 -3.75 -6.98
C GLN A 44 -0.63 -5.01 -6.16
N ASN A 45 -1.29 -6.12 -6.46
CA ASN A 45 -1.02 -7.41 -5.81
C ASN A 45 0.41 -7.88 -6.10
N PHE A 46 0.83 -7.79 -7.35
CA PHE A 46 2.21 -8.10 -7.75
C PHE A 46 3.24 -7.23 -7.04
N MET A 47 3.05 -5.91 -7.03
CA MET A 47 3.95 -4.97 -6.34
C MET A 47 3.97 -5.24 -4.84
N THR A 48 2.83 -5.56 -4.24
CA THR A 48 2.71 -5.90 -2.83
C THR A 48 3.45 -7.19 -2.50
N ALA A 49 3.31 -8.23 -3.34
CA ALA A 49 4.03 -9.49 -3.18
C ALA A 49 5.55 -9.28 -3.29
N GLN A 50 6.01 -8.47 -4.24
CA GLN A 50 7.43 -8.12 -4.35
C GLN A 50 7.94 -7.36 -3.12
N ALA A 51 7.17 -6.37 -2.64
CA ALA A 51 7.53 -5.61 -1.45
C ALA A 51 7.61 -6.50 -0.20
N ALA A 52 6.65 -7.42 -0.04
CA ALA A 52 6.65 -8.40 1.05
C ALA A 52 7.84 -9.36 0.96
N ALA A 53 8.14 -9.88 -0.24
CA ALA A 53 9.30 -10.73 -0.46
C ALA A 53 10.62 -10.00 -0.16
N GLY A 54 10.76 -8.74 -0.60
CA GLY A 54 11.91 -7.90 -0.28
C GLY A 54 12.04 -7.61 1.21
N ALA A 55 10.93 -7.29 1.88
CA ALA A 55 10.91 -7.07 3.33
C ALA A 55 11.35 -8.32 4.09
N ARG A 56 10.95 -9.52 3.68
CA ARG A 56 11.40 -10.80 4.29
C ARG A 56 12.85 -11.13 3.99
N ALA A 57 13.27 -10.94 2.75
CA ALA A 57 14.64 -11.21 2.36
C ALA A 57 15.61 -10.32 3.14
N ASP A 58 15.24 -9.06 3.38
CA ASP A 58 16.03 -8.15 4.19
C ASP A 58 15.85 -8.41 5.69
N ALA A 59 14.62 -8.33 6.18
CA ALA A 59 14.24 -8.50 7.59
C ALA A 59 15.03 -7.62 8.59
N THR A 60 15.70 -6.57 8.10
CA THR A 60 16.55 -5.69 8.92
C THR A 60 15.87 -4.38 9.27
N LEU A 61 15.72 -4.08 10.56
CA LEU A 61 15.39 -2.76 11.05
C LEU A 61 16.67 -1.94 11.27
N GLN A 62 16.74 -0.82 10.56
CA GLN A 62 17.76 0.22 10.64
C GLN A 62 17.35 1.32 11.64
N PRO A 63 18.26 2.18 12.12
CA PRO A 63 17.93 3.26 13.06
C PRO A 63 16.83 4.20 12.55
N MET A 64 16.76 4.44 11.24
CA MET A 64 15.74 5.30 10.60
C MET A 64 14.30 4.76 10.66
N HIS A 65 14.09 3.51 11.08
CA HIS A 65 12.75 2.94 11.30
C HIS A 65 12.18 3.29 12.69
N PHE A 66 12.95 4.02 13.49
CA PHE A 66 12.59 4.40 14.85
C PHE A 66 12.66 5.92 15.01
N ASP A 67 11.69 6.45 15.73
CA ASP A 67 11.71 7.82 16.24
C ASP A 67 12.00 7.74 17.75
N GLY A 68 13.29 7.73 18.10
CA GLY A 68 13.71 7.51 19.49
C GLY A 68 13.52 6.05 19.91
N ASP A 69 12.58 5.81 20.81
CA ASP A 69 12.26 4.52 21.42
C ASP A 69 11.06 3.81 20.77
N HIS A 70 10.37 4.47 19.84
CA HIS A 70 9.19 3.93 19.15
C HIS A 70 9.47 3.62 17.68
N LEU A 71 8.67 2.70 17.10
CA LEU A 71 8.59 2.55 15.65
C LEU A 71 7.96 3.80 15.04
N ASN A 72 8.50 4.24 13.92
CA ASN A 72 7.85 5.25 13.09
C ASN A 72 7.07 4.58 11.95
N SER A 73 6.35 5.38 11.18
CA SER A 73 5.48 4.88 10.10
C SER A 73 6.22 4.04 9.05
N LEU A 74 7.51 4.31 8.82
CA LEU A 74 8.36 3.51 7.93
C LEU A 74 8.67 2.14 8.55
N GLY A 75 9.03 2.12 9.84
CA GLY A 75 9.24 0.89 10.60
C GLY A 75 8.00 0.01 10.60
N GLU A 76 6.86 0.58 10.96
CA GLU A 76 5.57 -0.09 10.93
C GLU A 76 5.25 -0.65 9.53
N SER A 77 5.34 0.18 8.49
CA SER A 77 5.07 -0.26 7.12
C SER A 77 5.93 -1.46 6.69
N LYS A 78 7.19 -1.53 7.15
CA LYS A 78 8.08 -2.66 6.88
C LYS A 78 7.67 -3.91 7.65
N LEU A 79 7.25 -3.78 8.90
CA LEU A 79 6.75 -4.89 9.70
C LEU A 79 5.42 -5.42 9.16
N ASP A 80 4.52 -4.55 8.69
CA ASP A 80 3.30 -4.96 7.96
C ASP A 80 3.64 -5.81 6.72
N LEU A 81 4.69 -5.44 5.98
CA LEU A 81 5.15 -6.22 4.82
C LEU A 81 5.72 -7.59 5.22
N LEU A 82 6.39 -7.71 6.37
CA LEU A 82 6.86 -8.99 6.89
C LEU A 82 5.70 -9.95 7.15
N LEU A 83 4.60 -9.44 7.68
CA LEU A 83 3.40 -10.21 8.05
C LEU A 83 2.47 -10.56 6.88
N LYS A 84 2.70 -9.99 5.70
CA LYS A 84 1.74 -10.02 4.58
C LYS A 84 1.63 -11.37 3.84
N ASP A 85 2.25 -12.42 4.34
CA ASP A 85 2.24 -13.75 3.73
C ASP A 85 1.72 -14.75 4.75
N ASP A 86 0.89 -15.65 4.28
CA ASP A 86 -0.03 -16.47 5.07
C ASP A 86 0.67 -17.68 5.71
N ASP A 87 2.00 -17.79 5.54
CA ASP A 87 2.82 -18.83 6.16
C ASP A 87 3.14 -18.48 7.64
N THR A 88 2.06 -18.19 8.36
CA THR A 88 1.99 -17.79 9.78
C THR A 88 2.51 -18.86 10.75
N SER A 89 2.85 -20.05 10.24
CA SER A 89 3.50 -21.13 11.00
C SER A 89 5.01 -20.93 11.22
N ASN A 90 5.64 -19.95 10.59
CA ASN A 90 7.09 -19.77 10.66
C ASN A 90 7.49 -18.68 11.67
N MET A 91 8.58 -18.95 12.40
CA MET A 91 9.22 -17.96 13.26
C MET A 91 9.70 -16.75 12.45
N VAL A 92 9.36 -15.54 12.89
CA VAL A 92 9.76 -14.28 12.27
C VAL A 92 11.12 -13.87 12.81
N VAL A 93 12.13 -13.86 11.94
CA VAL A 93 13.48 -13.37 12.29
C VAL A 93 13.55 -11.88 12.00
N VAL A 94 13.93 -11.06 12.98
CA VAL A 94 14.15 -9.62 12.83
C VAL A 94 15.61 -9.28 13.15
N TYR A 95 16.31 -8.72 12.18
CA TYR A 95 17.66 -8.19 12.35
C TYR A 95 17.59 -6.74 12.83
N MET A 96 18.25 -6.43 13.94
CA MET A 96 18.31 -5.10 14.52
C MET A 96 19.69 -4.51 14.22
N ASN A 97 19.80 -3.76 13.13
CA ASN A 97 21.04 -3.07 12.73
C ASN A 97 21.13 -1.68 13.35
N VAL A 98 21.07 -1.64 14.67
CA VAL A 98 21.31 -0.43 15.46
C VAL A 98 22.66 -0.56 16.19
N PRO A 99 23.29 0.56 16.61
CA PRO A 99 24.53 0.51 17.36
C PRO A 99 24.41 -0.41 18.58
N ALA A 100 25.44 -1.21 18.86
CA ALA A 100 25.41 -2.18 19.97
C ALA A 100 25.38 -1.50 21.35
N ASP A 101 25.85 -0.25 21.42
CA ASP A 101 25.85 0.64 22.57
C ASP A 101 24.62 1.57 22.62
N ASP A 102 23.62 1.35 21.76
CA ASP A 102 22.38 2.12 21.78
C ASP A 102 21.57 1.83 23.05
N GLU A 103 21.46 2.85 23.91
CA GLU A 103 20.71 2.80 25.18
C GLU A 103 19.23 2.42 24.97
N ASN A 104 18.67 2.70 23.79
CA ASN A 104 17.27 2.41 23.46
C ASN A 104 17.07 1.04 22.83
N LEU A 105 18.12 0.24 22.62
CA LEU A 105 18.01 -1.07 21.93
C LEU A 105 16.95 -1.98 22.56
N LYS A 106 16.89 -2.04 23.90
CA LYS A 106 15.88 -2.84 24.59
C LYS A 106 14.47 -2.32 24.33
N VAL A 107 14.26 -1.01 24.49
CA VAL A 107 12.94 -0.39 24.33
C VAL A 107 12.45 -0.52 22.88
N ARG A 108 13.33 -0.37 21.90
CA ARG A 108 13.03 -0.60 20.49
C ARG A 108 12.64 -2.03 20.18
N ARG A 109 13.31 -3.04 20.80
CA ARG A 109 12.88 -4.44 20.67
C ARG A 109 11.49 -4.64 21.27
N ASP A 110 11.25 -4.06 22.45
CA ASP A 110 9.94 -4.13 23.11
C ASP A 110 8.86 -3.49 22.21
N ALA A 111 9.14 -2.37 21.54
CA ALA A 111 8.23 -1.73 20.58
C ALA A 111 7.92 -2.64 19.37
N VAL A 112 8.91 -3.36 18.85
CA VAL A 112 8.70 -4.35 17.76
C VAL A 112 7.85 -5.53 18.23
N VAL A 113 8.10 -6.04 19.44
CA VAL A 113 7.28 -7.11 20.03
C VAL A 113 5.82 -6.65 20.18
N THR A 114 5.59 -5.50 20.80
CA THR A 114 4.24 -4.93 20.97
C THR A 114 3.53 -4.81 19.63
N TYR A 115 4.21 -4.29 18.61
CA TYR A 115 3.64 -4.13 17.27
C TYR A 115 3.17 -5.45 16.64
N PHE A 116 3.93 -6.53 16.85
CA PHE A 116 3.59 -7.87 16.38
C PHE A 116 2.47 -8.51 17.21
N GLU A 117 2.51 -8.36 18.53
CA GLU A 117 1.46 -8.86 19.43
C GLU A 117 0.10 -8.20 19.13
N ASP A 118 0.08 -6.90 18.84
CA ASP A 118 -1.12 -6.16 18.41
C ASP A 118 -1.72 -6.72 17.10
N ARG A 119 -0.93 -7.47 16.33
CA ARG A 119 -1.33 -8.15 15.07
C ARG A 119 -1.51 -9.67 15.25
N GLY A 120 -1.51 -10.15 16.49
CA GLY A 120 -1.76 -11.55 16.82
C GLY A 120 -0.56 -12.48 16.69
N VAL A 121 0.65 -11.94 16.52
CA VAL A 121 1.89 -12.73 16.49
C VAL A 121 2.47 -12.82 17.90
N SER A 122 2.64 -14.03 18.42
CA SER A 122 3.23 -14.25 19.74
C SER A 122 4.70 -13.82 19.77
N LYS A 123 5.15 -13.23 20.88
CA LYS A 123 6.56 -12.95 21.14
C LYS A 123 7.47 -14.18 20.98
N ASP A 124 6.97 -15.37 21.28
CA ASP A 124 7.74 -16.61 21.21
C ASP A 124 7.98 -17.05 19.75
N SER A 125 7.25 -16.46 18.80
CA SER A 125 7.41 -16.64 17.37
C SER A 125 8.32 -15.57 16.75
N ILE A 126 9.02 -14.77 17.55
CA ILE A 126 9.91 -13.70 17.08
C ILE A 126 11.35 -13.98 17.55
N GLU A 127 12.28 -14.07 16.60
CA GLU A 127 13.71 -14.19 16.86
C GLU A 127 14.42 -12.88 16.52
N PHE A 128 15.13 -12.28 17.49
CA PHE A 128 15.94 -11.10 17.23
C PHE A 128 17.41 -11.45 16.99
N LYS A 129 17.97 -10.91 15.91
CA LYS A 129 19.41 -10.98 15.60
C LYS A 129 20.02 -9.59 15.61
N ALA A 130 21.25 -9.47 16.08
CA ALA A 130 21.97 -8.20 16.09
C ALA A 130 22.66 -7.94 14.76
N GLY A 131 22.74 -6.67 14.36
CA GLY A 131 23.37 -6.24 13.12
C GLY A 131 22.46 -6.38 11.90
N GLY A 132 23.02 -6.14 10.71
CA GLY A 132 22.32 -6.34 9.45
C GLY A 132 22.24 -7.81 9.04
N ASN A 133 21.23 -8.15 8.23
CA ASN A 133 21.12 -9.49 7.68
C ASN A 133 22.32 -9.83 6.77
N PRO A 134 23.12 -10.87 7.10
CA PRO A 134 24.31 -11.22 6.32
C PRO A 134 23.98 -11.71 4.91
N ALA A 135 22.76 -12.16 4.65
CA ALA A 135 22.33 -12.54 3.30
C ALA A 135 22.15 -11.33 2.36
N GLN A 136 22.09 -10.11 2.90
CA GLN A 136 21.91 -8.87 2.13
C GLN A 136 23.25 -8.19 1.78
N THR A 137 24.40 -8.79 2.11
CA THR A 137 25.68 -8.24 1.66
C THR A 137 25.87 -8.51 0.17
N SER A 138 25.92 -7.45 -0.65
CA SER A 138 26.34 -7.61 -2.04
C SER A 138 27.86 -7.79 -2.10
N LEU A 139 28.35 -8.59 -3.05
CA LEU A 139 29.79 -8.69 -3.34
C LEU A 139 30.40 -7.30 -3.62
N ALA A 140 29.62 -6.40 -4.22
CA ALA A 140 30.04 -5.03 -4.48
C ALA A 140 30.30 -4.24 -3.18
N ALA A 141 29.56 -4.48 -2.10
CA ALA A 141 29.76 -3.79 -0.83
C ALA A 141 31.18 -4.04 -0.25
N GLU A 142 31.69 -5.26 -0.39
CA GLU A 142 33.05 -5.62 0.02
C GLU A 142 34.11 -4.82 -0.76
N HIS A 143 33.91 -4.66 -2.08
CA HIS A 143 34.85 -3.94 -2.94
C HIS A 143 34.75 -2.42 -2.77
N LEU A 144 33.55 -1.87 -2.55
CA LEU A 144 33.35 -0.45 -2.30
C LEU A 144 33.97 0.00 -0.98
N GLY A 145 33.96 -0.83 0.05
CA GLY A 145 34.64 -0.55 1.33
C GLY A 145 36.17 -0.48 1.21
N ARG A 146 36.75 -1.07 0.15
CA ARG A 146 38.19 -1.03 -0.16
C ARG A 146 38.60 0.18 -1.02
N ILE A 147 37.65 0.94 -1.54
CA ILE A 147 37.96 2.14 -2.33
C ILE A 147 38.38 3.24 -1.36
N SER A 148 39.60 3.75 -1.52
CA SER A 148 40.12 4.89 -0.76
C SER A 148 39.17 6.08 -0.95
N LYS A 149 38.67 6.63 0.15
CA LYS A 149 37.91 7.90 0.12
C LYS A 149 38.89 9.00 -0.30
N THR A 150 38.63 9.65 -1.43
CA THR A 150 39.38 10.81 -1.91
C THR A 150 38.80 12.10 -1.34
#